data_AF-A0A2M8C1D6-F1
#
_entry.id   AF-A0A2M8C1D6-F1
#
_cell.length_a   1.000
_cell.length_b   1.000
_cell.length_c   1.000
_cell.angle_alpha   90.00
_cell.angle_beta   90.00
_cell.angle_gamma   90.00
#
_symmetry.space_group_name_H-M   'P 1'
#
loop_
_entity.id
_entity.type
_entity.pdbx_description
1 polymer ?
#
loop_
_entity_poly.entity_id
_entity_poly.type
_entity_poly.pdbx_seq_one_letter_code
_entity_poly.pdbx_strand_id
1 'polypeptide(L)' 'MFDIKKEYVITEENKKKAVLIDIETFERMEEILESYGLGKYMEEIEGEETLPLDKAKAYYGGIKKA' A
#
# COMPACT_ATOMS: atom_id res chain seq x y z
N MET A 1 15.16 -13.68 -7.36
CA MET A 1 14.76 -13.31 -5.98
C MET A 1 15.51 -12.02 -5.65
N PHE A 2 14.81 -10.95 -5.26
CA PHE A 2 15.49 -9.68 -4.95
C PHE A 2 16.50 -9.90 -3.83
N ASP A 3 17.73 -9.41 -4.01
CA ASP A 3 18.79 -9.50 -3.02
C ASP A 3 18.59 -8.38 -1.97
N ILE A 4 17.62 -8.59 -1.09
CA ILE A 4 17.28 -7.66 -0.01
C ILE A 4 18.21 -7.93 1.16
N LYS A 5 19.10 -6.97 1.44
CA LYS A 5 19.94 -6.98 2.64
C LYS A 5 19.04 -6.86 3.86
N LYS A 6 19.16 -7.83 4.77
CA LYS A 6 18.31 -7.90 5.95
C LYS A 6 19.00 -8.55 7.12
N GLU A 7 18.71 -8.03 8.30
CA GLU A 7 19.11 -8.60 9.59
C GLU A 7 17.86 -9.03 10.35
N TYR A 8 17.98 -10.04 11.21
CA TYR A 8 16.85 -10.54 11.98
C TYR A 8 17.02 -10.25 13.46
N VAL A 9 15.95 -9.76 14.09
CA VAL A 9 15.83 -9.74 15.55
C VAL A 9 15.31 -11.10 15.98
N ILE A 10 16.14 -11.85 16.72
CA ILE A 10 15.88 -13.23 17.14
C ILE A 10 15.49 -13.25 18.63
N THR A 11 14.50 -14.06 18.99
CA THR A 11 14.10 -14.29 20.39
C THR A 11 15.03 -15.29 21.09
N GLU A 12 14.92 -15.41 22.41
CA GLU A 12 15.66 -16.42 23.20
C GLU A 12 15.38 -17.86 22.74
N GLU A 13 14.19 -18.13 22.22
CA GLU A 13 13.81 -19.44 21.64
C GLU A 13 14.30 -19.65 20.20
N ASN A 14 15.24 -18.81 19.73
CA ASN A 14 15.77 -18.82 18.37
C ASN A 14 14.70 -18.61 17.27
N LYS A 15 13.66 -17.81 17.56
CA LYS A 15 12.59 -17.48 16.59
C LYS A 15 12.80 -16.07 16.03
N LYS A 16 12.56 -15.89 14.73
CA LYS A 16 12.57 -14.57 14.08
C LYS A 16 11.37 -13.75 14.54
N LYS A 17 11.61 -12.62 15.20
CA LYS A 17 10.57 -11.70 15.70
C LYS A 17 10.37 -10.49 14.81
N ALA A 18 11.47 -9.92 14.30
CA ALA A 18 11.45 -8.77 13.42
C ALA A 18 12.59 -8.85 12.41
N VAL A 19 12.54 -7.97 11.41
CA VAL A 19 13.58 -7.79 10.41
C VAL A 19 14.00 -6.33 10.39
N LEU A 20 15.30 -6.08 10.28
CA LEU A 20 15.86 -4.77 10.00
C LEU A 20 16.29 -4.75 8.53
N ILE A 21 15.84 -3.73 7.82
CA ILE A 21 16.21 -3.42 6.44
C ILE A 21 16.51 -1.92 6.37
N ASP A 22 17.31 -1.50 5.39
CA ASP A 22 17.52 -0.07 5.15
C ASP A 22 16.21 0.61 4.72
N ILE A 23 16.10 1.88 5.04
CA ILE A 23 14.88 2.65 4.85
C ILE A 23 14.49 2.75 3.36
N GLU A 24 15.45 2.91 2.47
CA GLU A 24 15.20 2.99 1.01
C GLU A 24 14.59 1.68 0.48
N THR A 25 15.08 0.55 0.96
CA THR A 25 14.52 -0.76 0.61
C THR A 25 13.12 -0.93 1.16
N PHE A 26 12.84 -0.48 2.39
CA PHE A 26 11.49 -0.51 2.96
C PHE A 26 10.51 0.34 2.15
N GLU A 27 10.86 1.60 1.88
CA GLU A 27 10.01 2.53 1.12
C GLU A 27 9.73 2.01 -0.29
N ARG A 28 10.73 1.44 -0.96
CA ARG A 28 10.54 0.82 -2.28
C ARG A 28 9.62 -0.39 -2.23
N MET A 29 9.63 -1.15 -1.14
CA MET A 29 8.68 -2.26 -0.96
C MET A 29 7.26 -1.72 -0.79
N GLU A 30 7.06 -0.66 0.01
CA GLU A 30 5.75 -0.02 0.16
C GLU A 30 5.24 0.52 -1.17
N GLU A 31 6.06 1.29 -1.90
CA GLU A 31 5.69 1.87 -3.20
C GLU A 31 5.18 0.80 -4.18
N ILE A 32 5.87 -0.34 -4.27
CA ILE A 32 5.47 -1.44 -5.15
C ILE A 32 4.13 -2.04 -4.71
N LEU A 33 3.96 -2.28 -3.41
CA LEU A 33 2.74 -2.87 -2.87
C LEU A 33 1.53 -1.94 -3.03
N GLU A 34 1.70 -0.65 -2.73
CA GLU A 34 0.68 0.37 -2.89
C GLU A 34 0.31 0.58 -4.36
N SER A 35 1.31 0.69 -5.24
CA SER A 35 1.07 0.86 -6.69
C SER A 35 0.32 -0.34 -7.27
N TYR A 36 0.70 -1.56 -6.86
CA TYR A 36 -0.01 -2.76 -7.29
C TYR A 36 -1.45 -2.79 -6.76
N GLY A 37 -1.65 -2.50 -5.47
CA GLY A 37 -2.98 -2.44 -4.87
C GLY A 37 -3.88 -1.39 -5.52
N LEU A 38 -3.37 -0.19 -5.74
CA LEU A 38 -4.08 0.87 -6.44
C LEU A 38 -4.42 0.48 -7.88
N GLY A 39 -3.48 -0.11 -8.61
CA GLY A 39 -3.72 -0.63 -9.95
C GLY A 39 -4.87 -1.64 -9.98
N LYS A 40 -4.92 -2.56 -9.00
CA LYS A 40 -6.04 -3.50 -8.86
C LYS A 40 -7.38 -2.84 -8.57
N TYR A 41 -7.41 -1.86 -7.66
CA TYR A 41 -8.66 -1.11 -7.43
C TYR A 41 -9.13 -0.36 -8.67
N MET A 42 -8.21 0.16 -9.48
CA MET A 42 -8.54 0.82 -10.74
C MET A 42 -9.09 -0.17 -11.78
N GLU A 43 -8.50 -1.36 -11.90
CA GLU A 43 -9.01 -2.44 -12.77
C GLU A 43 -10.43 -2.87 -12.37
N GLU A 44 -10.72 -2.97 -11.07
CA GLU A 44 -12.04 -3.37 -10.56
C GLU A 44 -13.17 -2.41 -10.98
N ILE A 45 -12.86 -1.12 -11.17
CA ILE A 45 -13.83 -0.07 -11.49
C ILE A 45 -13.73 0.44 -12.93
N GLU A 46 -12.92 -0.18 -13.80
CA GLU A 46 -12.60 0.34 -15.14
C GLU A 46 -13.85 0.58 -16.03
N GLY A 47 -14.92 -0.19 -15.80
CA GLY A 47 -16.20 -0.06 -16.50
C GLY A 47 -17.28 0.72 -15.76
N GLU A 48 -17.00 1.24 -14.56
CA GLU A 48 -17.98 2.00 -13.79
C GLU A 48 -18.16 3.43 -14.34
N GLU A 49 -19.34 4.00 -14.13
CA GLU A 49 -19.63 5.35 -14.59
C GLU A 49 -18.83 6.38 -13.77
N THR A 50 -18.00 7.16 -14.46
CA THR A 50 -17.25 8.24 -13.81
C THR A 50 -18.15 9.43 -13.52
N LEU A 51 -18.02 10.01 -12.32
CA LEU A 51 -18.73 11.24 -11.99
C LEU A 51 -18.04 12.47 -12.60
N PRO A 52 -18.79 13.42 -13.19
CA PRO A 52 -18.24 14.73 -13.52
C PRO A 52 -17.83 15.47 -12.23
N LEU A 53 -16.87 16.40 -12.38
CA LEU A 53 -16.16 17.03 -11.26
C LEU A 53 -17.09 17.68 -10.22
N ASP A 54 -18.16 18.33 -10.66
CA ASP A 54 -19.16 18.97 -9.81
C ASP A 54 -19.92 17.95 -8.95
N LYS A 55 -20.38 16.85 -9.55
CA LYS A 55 -21.05 15.75 -8.85
C LYS A 55 -20.09 15.01 -7.91
N ALA A 56 -18.85 14.79 -8.34
CA ALA A 56 -17.82 14.16 -7.50
C ALA A 56 -17.54 14.98 -6.23
N LYS A 57 -17.41 16.31 -6.35
CA LYS A 57 -17.23 17.21 -5.20
C LYS A 57 -18.43 17.21 -4.26
N ALA A 58 -19.64 17.26 -4.81
CA ALA A 58 -20.87 17.22 -4.01
C ALA A 58 -21.00 15.89 -3.25
N TYR A 59 -20.72 14.77 -3.92
CA TYR A 59 -20.70 13.44 -3.32
C TYR A 59 -19.68 13.36 -2.18
N TYR A 60 -18.42 13.76 -2.43
CA TYR A 60 -17.36 13.73 -1.42
C TYR A 60 -17.69 14.57 -0.18
N GLY A 61 -18.32 15.74 -0.36
CA GLY A 61 -18.74 16.60 0.75
C GLY A 61 -19.85 16.01 1.63
N GLY A 62 -20.62 15.04 1.12
CA GLY A 62 -21.69 14.35 1.85
C GLY A 62 -21.24 13.10 2.61
N ILE A 63 -20.02 12.61 2.37
CA ILE A 63 -19.46 11.46 3.09
C ILE A 63 -19.13 11.92 4.53
N LYS A 64 -19.61 11.18 5.54
CA LYS A 64 -19.21 11.42 6.94
C LYS A 64 -17.70 11.31 7.02
N LYS A 65 -17.05 12.39 7.46
CA LYS A 65 -15.63 12.36 7.77
C LYS A 65 -15.41 11.39 8.93
N ALA A 66 -14.50 10.45 8.72
CA ALA A 66 -14.02 9.53 9.75
C ALA A 66 -13.21 10.28 10.81
#